data_AF-A0A1V6JUN9-F1
#
_entry.id   AF-A0A1V6JUN9-F1
#
_cell.length_a   1.000
_cell.length_b   1.000
_cell.length_c   1.000
_cell.angle_alpha   90.00
_cell.angle_beta   90.00
_cell.angle_gamma   90.00
#
_symmetry.space_group_name_H-M   'P 1'
#
loop_
_entity.id
_entity.type
_entity.pdbx_description
1 polymer ?
#
loop_
_entity_poly.entity_id
_entity_poly.type
_entity_poly.pdbx_seq_one_letter_code
_entity_poly.pdbx_strand_id
1 'polypeptide(L)'
;MPHFTLFFKTAALRDRLAPRLAEIPACFSFDIQTGVPPTLVISETDPLWQGFPFPVHAGDVYVFDDAIPARAVGGACTMRAAIRVCPGDDIETLVLRLWHELLHAVGQPADDMHQLRDEWQTPFDRLMWWLWPYLGWRNYDVPYWHRKFYHWLTARAALGGGN
;
A
#
# COMPACT_ATOMS: atom_id res chain seq x y z
N MET A 1 18.25 0.29 -2.12
CA MET A 1 16.96 0.03 -1.47
C MET A 1 16.10 1.28 -1.60
N PRO A 2 14.83 1.18 -2.02
CA PRO A 2 13.95 2.33 -2.06
C PRO A 2 13.84 2.98 -0.68
N HIS A 3 14.01 4.29 -0.63
CA HIS A 3 13.91 5.08 0.59
C HIS A 3 12.72 6.02 0.48
N PHE A 4 11.91 6.07 1.53
CA PHE A 4 10.73 6.91 1.61
C PHE A 4 10.72 7.72 2.90
N THR A 5 10.27 8.97 2.82
CA THR A 5 9.88 9.75 3.99
C THR A 5 8.37 9.66 4.15
N LEU A 6 7.91 9.07 5.25
CA LEU A 6 6.50 8.96 5.59
C LEU A 6 6.07 10.18 6.41
N PHE A 7 5.26 11.01 5.78
CA PHE A 7 4.61 12.14 6.42
C PHE A 7 3.24 11.71 6.94
N PHE A 8 3.12 11.63 8.25
CA PHE A 8 1.83 11.46 8.91
C PHE A 8 1.24 12.82 9.20
N LYS A 9 0.04 13.12 8.68
CA LYS A 9 -0.61 14.42 8.85
C LYS A 9 -0.65 14.87 10.32
N THR A 10 -0.94 13.93 11.23
CA THR A 10 -1.05 14.18 12.68
C THR A 10 -0.16 13.21 13.47
N ALA A 11 0.21 13.61 14.70
CA ALA A 11 0.94 12.74 15.61
C ALA A 11 0.13 11.47 15.97
N ALA A 12 -1.21 11.59 16.06
CA ALA A 12 -2.08 10.45 16.32
C ALA A 12 -2.03 9.40 15.20
N LEU A 13 -2.01 9.83 13.93
CA LEU A 13 -1.81 8.90 12.81
C LEU A 13 -0.43 8.23 12.86
N ARG A 14 0.61 9.00 13.17
CA ARG A 14 1.97 8.47 13.34
C ARG A 14 2.01 7.41 14.43
N ASP A 15 1.56 7.74 15.63
CA ASP A 15 1.66 6.86 16.79
C ASP A 15 0.83 5.58 16.60
N ARG A 16 -0.23 5.68 15.79
CA ARG A 16 -1.06 4.53 15.39
C ARG A 16 -0.35 3.59 14.40
N LEU A 17 0.27 4.12 13.34
CA LEU A 17 0.77 3.30 12.22
C LEU A 17 2.28 3.07 12.23
N ALA A 18 3.08 4.02 12.72
CA ALA A 18 4.54 3.92 12.74
C ALA A 18 5.06 2.64 13.44
N PRO A 19 4.50 2.19 14.59
CA PRO A 19 4.96 0.94 15.22
C PRO A 19 4.74 -0.31 14.37
N ARG A 20 3.86 -0.23 13.37
CA ARG A 20 3.45 -1.34 12.49
C ARG A 20 4.24 -1.39 11.20
N LEU A 21 5.07 -0.38 10.92
CA LEU A 21 5.91 -0.36 9.71
C LEU A 21 6.89 -1.54 9.65
N ALA A 22 7.25 -2.12 10.80
CA ALA A 22 8.06 -3.34 10.87
C ALA A 22 7.37 -4.57 10.26
N GLU A 23 6.06 -4.54 10.05
CA GLU A 23 5.33 -5.60 9.32
C GLU A 23 5.56 -5.53 7.81
N ILE A 24 5.94 -4.36 7.29
CA ILE A 24 6.33 -4.19 5.89
C ILE A 24 7.80 -4.62 5.79
N PRO A 25 8.17 -5.50 4.82
CA PRO A 25 9.52 -6.04 4.79
C PRO A 25 10.58 -4.96 4.59
N ALA A 26 11.76 -5.20 5.16
CA ALA A 26 12.88 -4.26 5.24
C ALA A 26 13.53 -3.88 3.89
N CYS A 27 12.94 -4.21 2.75
CA CYS A 27 13.43 -3.70 1.46
C CYS A 27 13.17 -2.20 1.30
N PHE A 28 12.17 -1.68 2.02
CA PHE A 28 11.88 -0.26 2.13
C PHE A 28 12.55 0.30 3.37
N SER A 29 13.12 1.48 3.23
CA SER A 29 13.63 2.25 4.37
C SER A 29 12.76 3.49 4.57
N PHE A 30 12.52 3.84 5.83
CA PHE A 30 11.56 4.86 6.20
C PHE A 30 12.18 5.89 7.14
N ASP A 31 12.11 7.16 6.73
CA ASP A 31 12.14 8.28 7.67
C ASP A 31 10.71 8.65 8.03
N ILE A 32 10.49 9.07 9.28
CA ILE A 32 9.14 9.36 9.79
C ILE A 32 9.06 10.82 10.17
N GLN A 33 8.08 11.52 9.60
CA GLN A 33 7.78 12.91 9.89
C GLN A 33 6.31 13.09 10.25
N THR A 34 6.03 14.14 11.02
CA THR A 34 4.66 14.58 11.32
C THR A 34 4.41 15.92 10.65
N GLY A 35 3.32 16.03 9.91
CA GLY A 35 2.95 17.21 9.15
C GLY A 35 2.49 16.86 7.74
N VAL A 36 2.37 17.90 6.92
CA VAL A 36 1.92 17.78 5.53
C VAL A 36 3.12 18.09 4.62
N PRO A 37 3.52 17.17 3.72
CA PRO A 37 4.54 17.46 2.74
C PRO A 37 3.98 18.41 1.68
N PRO A 38 4.80 18.97 0.78
CA PRO A 38 4.30 19.63 -0.42
C PRO A 38 3.42 18.67 -1.23
N THR A 39 2.14 19.02 -1.42
CA THR A 39 1.16 18.21 -2.16
C THR A 39 0.53 18.98 -3.32
N LEU A 40 0.12 18.26 -4.35
CA LEU A 40 -0.77 18.71 -5.41
C LEU A 40 -2.10 17.98 -5.31
N VAL A 41 -3.18 18.59 -5.79
CA VAL A 41 -4.47 17.92 -5.94
C VAL A 41 -4.46 17.17 -7.27
N ILE A 42 -4.70 15.85 -7.25
CA ILE A 42 -4.66 15.01 -8.46
C ILE A 42 -5.73 15.44 -9.46
N SER A 43 -6.94 15.72 -8.98
CA SER A 43 -8.05 16.16 -9.81
C SER A 43 -9.02 17.00 -8.99
N GLU A 44 -9.61 18.01 -9.62
CA GLU A 44 -10.68 18.82 -9.03
C GLU A 44 -12.07 18.33 -9.43
N THR A 45 -12.16 17.43 -10.42
CA THR A 45 -13.42 17.06 -11.08
C THR A 45 -13.67 15.57 -11.14
N ASP A 46 -12.64 14.73 -11.13
CA ASP A 46 -12.78 13.27 -11.15
C ASP A 46 -13.26 12.78 -9.77
N PRO A 47 -14.47 12.18 -9.64
CA PRO A 47 -14.98 11.71 -8.36
C PRO A 47 -14.06 10.70 -7.64
N LEU A 48 -13.20 9.99 -8.38
CA LEU A 48 -12.23 9.08 -7.78
C LEU A 48 -11.16 9.85 -7.01
N TRP A 49 -10.66 10.95 -7.58
CA TRP A 49 -9.48 11.68 -7.11
C TRP A 49 -9.77 13.09 -6.59
N GLN A 50 -11.04 13.50 -6.54
CA GLN A 50 -11.45 14.88 -6.27
C GLN A 50 -10.92 15.37 -4.91
N GLY A 51 -10.03 16.37 -4.96
CA GLY A 51 -9.41 16.94 -3.76
C GLY A 51 -8.41 16.00 -3.08
N PHE A 52 -7.97 14.92 -3.73
CA PHE A 52 -7.02 13.96 -3.18
C PHE A 52 -5.60 14.56 -3.18
N PRO A 53 -4.98 14.79 -2.00
CA PRO A 53 -3.64 15.35 -1.91
C PRO A 53 -2.59 14.29 -2.24
N PHE A 54 -1.72 14.60 -3.19
CA PHE A 54 -0.65 13.72 -3.62
C PHE A 54 0.71 14.40 -3.48
N PRO A 55 1.71 13.75 -2.87
CA PRO A 55 3.00 14.38 -2.65
C PRO A 55 3.69 14.77 -3.97
N VAL A 56 4.40 15.89 -3.94
CA VAL A 56 5.09 16.44 -5.10
C VAL A 56 6.41 15.70 -5.34
N HIS A 57 7.20 15.47 -4.29
CA HIS A 57 8.58 15.01 -4.42
C HIS A 57 8.69 13.49 -4.41
N ALA A 58 9.54 12.93 -5.28
CA ALA A 58 9.90 11.52 -5.23
C ALA A 58 10.55 11.18 -3.88
N GLY A 59 10.16 10.04 -3.30
CA GLY A 59 10.50 9.62 -1.95
C GLY A 59 9.43 9.98 -0.91
N ASP A 60 8.50 10.88 -1.20
CA ASP A 60 7.49 11.28 -0.22
C ASP A 60 6.29 10.32 -0.23
N VAL A 61 5.88 9.92 0.97
CA VAL A 61 4.66 9.17 1.22
C VAL A 61 3.79 9.94 2.19
N TYR A 62 2.56 10.26 1.80
CA TYR A 62 1.66 11.05 2.62
C TYR A 62 0.53 10.19 3.21
N VAL A 63 0.41 10.18 4.55
CA VAL A 63 -0.63 9.49 5.29
C VAL A 63 -1.54 10.53 5.94
N PHE A 64 -2.80 10.57 5.54
CA PHE A 64 -3.75 11.62 5.96
C PHE A 64 -5.13 11.05 6.26
N ASP A 65 -5.95 11.78 7.01
CA ASP A 65 -7.27 11.35 7.49
C ASP A 65 -8.38 12.36 7.17
N ASP A 66 -8.16 13.22 6.17
CA ASP A 66 -9.10 14.25 5.79
C ASP A 66 -10.43 13.72 5.27
N ALA A 67 -11.50 14.43 5.61
CA ALA A 67 -12.81 14.28 5.00
C ALA A 67 -12.83 14.98 3.63
N ILE A 68 -12.30 14.31 2.60
CA ILE A 68 -12.33 14.77 1.22
C ILE A 68 -13.38 14.02 0.36
N PRO A 69 -13.84 14.61 -0.76
CA PRO A 69 -14.82 13.98 -1.67
C PRO A 69 -14.30 12.75 -2.40
N ALA A 70 -12.98 12.64 -2.61
CA ALA A 70 -12.36 11.53 -3.32
C ALA A 70 -12.82 10.15 -2.80
N ARG A 71 -13.13 9.24 -3.73
CA ARG A 71 -13.40 7.83 -3.42
C ARG A 71 -12.13 7.01 -3.25
N ALA A 72 -11.02 7.46 -3.84
CA ALA A 72 -9.73 6.82 -3.68
C ALA A 72 -9.30 6.83 -2.21
N VAL A 73 -8.75 5.70 -1.78
CA VAL A 73 -8.17 5.53 -0.45
C VAL A 73 -6.65 5.43 -0.48
N GLY A 74 -6.08 5.25 -1.66
CA GLY A 74 -4.65 5.19 -1.91
C GLY A 74 -4.35 5.53 -3.36
N GLY A 75 -3.12 5.93 -3.61
CA GLY A 75 -2.58 6.06 -4.95
C GLY A 75 -1.06 6.16 -4.89
N ALA A 76 -0.39 5.73 -5.95
CA ALA A 76 1.05 5.77 -6.04
C ALA A 76 1.54 5.86 -7.48
N CYS A 77 2.67 6.56 -7.67
CA CYS A 77 3.42 6.58 -8.91
C CYS A 77 4.81 7.15 -8.68
N THR A 78 5.80 6.66 -9.44
CA THR A 78 7.13 7.29 -9.57
C THR A 78 7.76 7.64 -8.22
N MET A 79 7.93 6.65 -7.34
CA MET A 79 8.48 6.81 -5.99
C MET A 79 7.67 7.74 -5.07
N ARG A 80 6.36 7.88 -5.30
CA ARG A 80 5.47 8.69 -4.47
C ARG A 80 4.22 7.90 -4.15
N ALA A 81 3.70 8.07 -2.94
CA ALA A 81 2.48 7.40 -2.52
C ALA A 81 1.67 8.31 -1.61
N ALA A 82 0.36 8.14 -1.61
CA ALA A 82 -0.51 8.77 -0.64
C ALA A 82 -1.60 7.79 -0.24
N ILE A 83 -1.84 7.69 1.07
CA ILE A 83 -2.91 6.87 1.63
C ILE A 83 -3.80 7.70 2.53
N ARG A 84 -5.11 7.53 2.33
CA ARG A 84 -6.16 8.09 3.17
C ARG A 84 -6.53 7.07 4.22
N VAL A 85 -6.62 7.51 5.47
CA VAL A 85 -7.14 6.75 6.61
C VAL A 85 -8.60 7.12 6.80
N CYS A 86 -9.49 6.14 6.69
CA CYS A 86 -10.92 6.34 6.84
C CYS A 86 -11.40 5.96 8.25
N PRO A 87 -12.51 6.54 8.73
CA PRO A 87 -13.17 6.08 9.94
C PRO A 87 -13.50 4.59 9.85
N GLY A 88 -13.10 3.81 10.86
CA GLY A 88 -13.36 2.37 10.92
C GLY A 88 -12.33 1.49 10.23
N ASP A 89 -11.38 2.05 9.47
CA ASP A 89 -10.23 1.26 8.97
C ASP A 89 -9.52 0.62 10.16
N ASP A 90 -9.32 -0.69 10.14
CA ASP A 90 -8.49 -1.39 11.13
C ASP A 90 -7.00 -1.22 10.79
N ILE A 91 -6.12 -1.59 11.74
CA ILE A 91 -4.69 -1.39 11.56
C ILE A 91 -4.08 -2.27 10.47
N GLU A 92 -4.59 -3.49 10.29
CA GLU A 92 -4.08 -4.43 9.28
C GLU A 92 -4.42 -3.92 7.87
N THR A 93 -5.65 -3.44 7.68
CA THR A 93 -6.08 -2.79 6.44
C THR A 93 -5.18 -1.60 6.08
N LEU A 94 -4.81 -0.76 7.05
CA LEU A 94 -3.93 0.39 6.81
C LEU A 94 -2.49 -0.01 6.45
N VAL A 95 -1.94 -1.02 7.14
CA VAL A 95 -0.60 -1.54 6.83
C VAL A 95 -0.57 -2.13 5.43
N LEU A 96 -1.59 -2.92 5.05
CA LEU A 96 -1.68 -3.50 3.72
C LEU A 96 -1.86 -2.44 2.65
N ARG A 97 -2.70 -1.42 2.88
CA ARG A 97 -2.87 -0.30 1.96
C ARG A 97 -1.57 0.45 1.76
N LEU A 98 -0.86 0.78 2.84
CA LEU A 98 0.46 1.42 2.76
C LEU A 98 1.42 0.57 1.93
N TRP A 99 1.53 -0.73 2.21
CA TRP A 99 2.43 -1.62 1.50
C TRP A 99 2.07 -1.74 0.01
N HIS A 100 0.79 -1.87 -0.30
CA HIS A 100 0.26 -1.89 -1.66
C HIS A 100 0.69 -0.64 -2.45
N GLU A 101 0.49 0.55 -1.89
CA GLU A 101 0.88 1.80 -2.54
C GLU A 101 2.40 1.94 -2.66
N LEU A 102 3.17 1.49 -1.67
CA LEU A 102 4.64 1.48 -1.76
C LEU A 102 5.14 0.57 -2.89
N LEU A 103 4.50 -0.58 -3.10
CA LEU A 103 4.80 -1.49 -4.20
C LEU A 103 4.53 -0.83 -5.56
N HIS A 104 3.38 -0.17 -5.72
CA HIS A 104 3.08 0.61 -6.92
C HIS A 104 4.07 1.76 -7.14
N ALA A 105 4.48 2.46 -6.06
CA ALA A 105 5.46 3.53 -6.14
C ALA A 105 6.81 3.07 -6.71
N VAL A 106 7.19 1.81 -6.48
CA VAL A 106 8.41 1.18 -7.02
C VAL A 106 8.16 0.32 -8.27
N GLY A 107 7.02 0.51 -8.95
CA GLY A 107 6.72 -0.14 -10.23
C GLY A 107 6.30 -1.60 -10.12
N GLN A 108 5.90 -2.08 -8.94
CA GLN A 108 5.34 -3.43 -8.80
C GLN A 108 3.83 -3.45 -9.05
N PRO A 109 3.29 -4.51 -9.68
CA PRO A 109 1.88 -4.69 -10.00
C PRO A 109 1.12 -5.25 -8.78
N ALA A 110 0.90 -4.42 -7.75
CA ALA A 110 0.25 -4.88 -6.52
C ALA A 110 -1.24 -5.24 -6.66
N ASP A 111 -1.86 -4.89 -7.79
CA ASP A 111 -3.24 -5.30 -8.16
C ASP A 111 -3.33 -6.71 -8.77
N ASP A 112 -2.23 -7.25 -9.30
CA ASP A 112 -2.29 -8.41 -10.19
C ASP A 112 -2.16 -9.77 -9.46
N MET A 113 -2.58 -9.83 -8.19
CA MET A 113 -2.44 -11.04 -7.34
C MET A 113 -3.01 -12.30 -8.00
N HIS A 114 -4.18 -12.17 -8.62
CA HIS A 114 -4.85 -13.27 -9.31
C HIS A 114 -4.20 -13.65 -10.64
N GLN A 115 -3.74 -12.65 -11.39
CA GLN A 115 -3.16 -12.85 -12.72
C GLN A 115 -1.78 -13.52 -12.61
N LEU A 116 -0.99 -13.12 -11.60
CA LEU A 116 0.36 -13.61 -11.35
C LEU A 116 0.40 -14.84 -10.42
N ARG A 117 -0.76 -15.46 -10.12
CA ARG A 117 -0.86 -16.55 -9.13
C ARG A 117 0.17 -17.66 -9.32
N ASP A 118 0.46 -18.02 -10.57
CA ASP A 118 1.33 -19.15 -10.88
C ASP A 118 2.82 -18.80 -10.65
N GLU A 119 3.16 -17.51 -10.58
CA GLU A 119 4.52 -17.02 -10.34
C GLU A 119 4.88 -16.94 -8.86
N TRP A 120 3.96 -16.49 -8.01
CA TRP A 120 4.25 -16.22 -6.60
C TRP A 120 3.84 -17.36 -5.65
N GLN A 121 2.91 -18.23 -6.07
CA GLN A 121 2.43 -19.31 -5.21
C GLN A 121 3.40 -20.49 -5.17
N THR A 122 3.71 -20.95 -3.97
CA THR A 122 4.34 -22.26 -3.76
C THR A 122 3.36 -23.40 -4.08
N PRO A 123 3.81 -24.65 -4.24
CA PRO A 123 2.92 -25.79 -4.40
C PRO A 123 1.88 -25.94 -3.27
N PHE A 124 2.26 -25.61 -2.04
CA PHE A 124 1.34 -25.60 -0.90
C PHE A 124 0.31 -24.47 -1.01
N ASP A 125 0.73 -23.26 -1.42
CA ASP A 125 -0.18 -22.14 -1.63
C ASP A 125 -1.22 -22.46 -2.70
N ARG A 126 -0.84 -23.13 -3.81
CA ARG A 126 -1.78 -23.56 -4.84
C ARG A 126 -2.84 -24.53 -4.31
N LEU A 127 -2.43 -25.49 -3.46
CA LEU A 127 -3.36 -26.40 -2.81
C LEU A 127 -4.33 -25.66 -1.88
N MET A 128 -3.80 -24.78 -1.03
CA MET A 128 -4.62 -23.97 -0.11
C MET A 128 -5.56 -23.02 -0.85
N TRP A 129 -5.10 -22.42 -1.94
CA TRP A 129 -5.89 -21.57 -2.82
C TRP A 129 -7.05 -22.36 -3.44
N TRP A 130 -6.77 -23.57 -3.94
CA TRP A 130 -7.81 -24.46 -4.47
C TRP A 130 -8.82 -24.89 -3.39
N LEU A 131 -8.36 -25.16 -2.16
CA LEU A 131 -9.23 -25.52 -1.03
C LEU A 131 -10.05 -24.35 -0.48
N TRP A 132 -9.59 -23.11 -0.67
CA TRP A 132 -10.15 -21.90 -0.09
C TRP A 132 -11.69 -21.79 -0.15
N PRO A 133 -12.35 -21.93 -1.32
CA PRO A 133 -13.81 -21.84 -1.42
C PRO A 133 -14.55 -22.96 -0.70
N TYR A 134 -13.91 -24.12 -0.52
CA TYR A 134 -14.50 -25.27 0.17
C TYR A 134 -14.41 -25.15 1.70
N LEU A 135 -13.54 -24.28 2.22
CA LEU A 135 -13.41 -23.98 3.65
C LEU A 135 -14.38 -22.88 4.11
N GLY A 136 -15.31 -22.46 3.25
CA GLY A 136 -16.30 -21.42 3.54
C GLY A 136 -15.83 -20.00 3.24
N TRP A 137 -14.60 -19.81 2.74
CA TRP A 137 -14.04 -18.52 2.36
C TRP A 137 -14.15 -18.29 0.85
N ARG A 138 -15.10 -17.44 0.45
CA ARG A 138 -15.38 -17.19 -0.98
C ARG A 138 -14.51 -16.10 -1.60
N ASN A 139 -13.91 -15.23 -0.78
CA ASN A 139 -13.06 -14.14 -1.25
C ASN A 139 -11.58 -14.47 -1.04
N TYR A 140 -10.77 -14.18 -2.06
CA TYR A 140 -9.32 -14.30 -2.01
C TYR A 140 -8.65 -12.97 -1.67
N ASP A 141 -9.34 -11.84 -1.85
CA ASP A 141 -8.88 -10.51 -1.46
C ASP A 141 -8.98 -10.33 0.06
N VAL A 142 -8.11 -11.06 0.76
CA VAL A 142 -8.00 -11.08 2.21
C VAL A 142 -6.54 -10.90 2.65
N PRO A 143 -6.30 -10.39 3.87
CA PRO A 143 -4.96 -10.13 4.37
C PRO A 143 -3.96 -11.28 4.19
N TYR A 144 -4.40 -12.52 4.39
CA TYR A 144 -3.57 -13.71 4.24
C TYR A 144 -2.91 -13.83 2.86
N TRP A 145 -3.69 -13.68 1.78
CA TRP A 145 -3.17 -13.82 0.42
C TRP A 145 -2.39 -12.58 -0.02
N HIS A 146 -2.87 -11.39 0.34
CA HIS A 146 -2.17 -10.14 0.04
C HIS A 146 -0.77 -10.10 0.67
N ARG A 147 -0.61 -10.50 1.94
CA ARG A 147 0.72 -10.55 2.58
C ARG A 147 1.69 -11.44 1.81
N LYS A 148 1.25 -12.64 1.40
CA LYS A 148 2.10 -13.56 0.62
C LYS A 148 2.49 -12.96 -0.73
N PHE A 149 1.52 -12.41 -1.46
CA PHE A 149 1.77 -11.79 -2.75
C PHE A 149 2.69 -10.57 -2.62
N TYR A 150 2.46 -9.70 -1.65
CA TYR A 150 3.27 -8.50 -1.42
C TYR A 150 4.68 -8.83 -0.94
N HIS A 151 4.88 -9.89 -0.15
CA HIS A 151 6.21 -10.40 0.18
C HIS A 151 6.98 -10.81 -1.09
N TRP A 152 6.32 -11.52 -2.01
CA TRP A 152 6.94 -11.91 -3.27
C TRP A 152 7.29 -10.70 -4.13
N LEU A 153 6.38 -9.74 -4.30
CA LEU A 153 6.63 -8.49 -5.05
C LEU A 153 7.77 -7.66 -4.44
N THR A 154 7.81 -7.60 -3.11
CA THR A 154 8.87 -6.94 -2.33
C THR A 154 10.23 -7.57 -2.61
N ALA A 155 10.33 -8.90 -2.58
CA ALA A 155 11.56 -9.61 -2.92
C ALA A 155 11.97 -9.37 -4.37
N ARG A 156 11.00 -9.36 -5.29
CA ARG A 156 11.22 -9.07 -6.72
C ARG A 156 11.76 -7.66 -6.93
N ALA A 157 11.19 -6.66 -6.26
CA ALA A 157 11.66 -5.27 -6.31
C ALA A 157 13.08 -5.13 -5.75
N ALA A 158 13.40 -5.83 -4.65
CA ALA A 158 14.74 -5.81 -4.05
C ALA A 158 15.83 -6.35 -4.99
N LEU A 159 15.48 -7.24 -5.91
CA LEU A 159 16.37 -7.81 -6.93
C LEU A 159 16.48 -6.94 -8.20
N GLY A 160 15.84 -5.77 -8.23
CA GLY A 160 15.82 -4.88 -9.39
C GLY A 160 14.80 -5.27 -10.47
N GLY A 161 13.91 -6.23 -10.18
CA GLY A 161 12.81 -6.60 -11.08
C GLY A 161 11.68 -5.59 -11.01
N GLY A 162 11.86 -4.41 -11.62
CA GLY A 162 10.78 -3.51 -12.01
C GLY A 162 10.52 -3.70 -13.51
N ASN A 163 9.24 -3.65 -13.93
CA ASN A 163 8.89 -3.59 -15.35
C ASN A 163 9.36 -2.28 -15.97
#